data_AF-A0AAD9KAK6-F1
#
_entry.id   AF-A0AAD9KAK6-F1
#
_cell.length_a   1.000
_cell.length_b   1.000
_cell.length_c   1.000
_cell.angle_alpha   90.00
_cell.angle_beta   90.00
_cell.angle_gamma   90.00
#
_symmetry.space_group_name_H-M   'P 1'
#
loop_
_entity.id
_entity.type
_entity.pdbx_description
1 polymer ?
#
loop_
_entity_poly.entity_id
_entity_poly.type
_entity_poly.pdbx_seq_one_letter_code
_entity_poly.pdbx_strand_id
1 'polypeptide(L)'
;MILKLKWSKIVEEEHRNLRVEDKPEQDRDPLPHYYNPMTTPDGSYFYQSRDGRFIFPFEDGEQKQLVCVDDVIEAKLPPIADKIDVIARRVWREVFAALRIAFVFLFVFVIELMRFIAHDVVHAFLLRVLAIVGDFIIKPLLVLSFNSFVLPALVFTWNVLTGIHSTLEPAFNIVKSCTLQFVLLMKAFRLVEITYNGGTREDSNKVVTV
;
A
#
# COMPACT_ATOMS: atom_id res chain seq x y z
N MET A 1 24.16 1.06 33.25
CA MET A 1 24.94 1.93 34.18
C MET A 1 24.15 3.16 34.64
N ILE A 2 23.39 3.82 33.77
CA ILE A 2 22.63 5.06 34.08
C ILE A 2 21.49 4.84 35.11
N LEU A 3 20.82 3.67 35.10
CA LEU A 3 19.74 3.39 36.08
C LEU A 3 20.24 3.24 37.53
N LYS A 4 21.48 2.79 37.74
CA LYS A 4 22.02 2.58 39.11
C LYS A 4 22.32 3.92 39.80
N LEU A 5 22.75 4.93 39.02
CA LEU A 5 23.00 6.29 39.49
C LEU A 5 21.71 7.03 39.86
N LYS A 6 20.60 6.76 39.14
CA LYS A 6 19.32 7.43 39.41
C LYS A 6 18.67 6.91 40.71
N TRP A 7 18.77 5.62 40.99
CA TRP A 7 18.27 5.03 42.23
C TRP A 7 19.08 5.44 43.47
N SER A 8 20.40 5.62 43.33
CA SER A 8 21.25 6.07 44.45
C SER A 8 20.92 7.50 44.92
N LYS A 9 20.56 8.42 44.02
CA LYS A 9 20.24 9.80 44.39
C LYS A 9 18.89 9.93 45.11
N ILE A 10 17.93 9.07 44.76
CA ILE A 10 16.59 9.09 45.35
C ILE A 10 16.63 8.63 46.81
N VAL A 11 17.41 7.58 47.11
CA VAL A 11 17.57 7.06 48.48
C VAL A 11 18.31 8.05 49.39
N GLU A 12 19.25 8.82 48.86
CA GLU A 12 20.04 9.78 49.65
C GLU A 12 19.32 11.11 49.93
N GLU A 13 18.33 11.48 49.13
CA GLU A 13 17.40 12.57 49.45
C GLU A 13 16.38 12.16 50.53
N GLU A 14 15.92 10.90 50.51
CA GLU A 14 14.97 10.37 51.49
C GLU A 14 15.59 10.28 52.90
N HIS A 15 16.85 9.84 53.01
CA HIS A 15 17.58 9.82 54.29
C HIS A 15 17.92 11.21 54.84
N ARG A 16 17.92 12.25 54.00
CA ARG A 16 18.19 13.64 54.44
C ARG A 16 16.93 14.31 55.01
N ASN A 17 15.75 13.95 54.49
CA ASN A 17 14.47 14.45 55.00
C ASN A 17 14.02 13.78 56.30
N LEU A 18 14.50 12.58 56.61
CA LEU A 18 14.19 11.89 57.86
C LEU A 18 15.01 12.36 59.08
N ARG A 19 15.95 13.30 58.91
CA ARG A 19 16.85 13.76 59.98
C ARG A 19 16.45 15.12 60.60
N VAL A 20 15.27 15.63 60.25
CA VAL A 20 14.77 16.93 60.74
C VAL A 20 13.32 16.77 61.20
N GLU A 21 13.10 16.07 62.32
CA GLU A 21 11.96 16.31 63.22
C GLU A 21 12.08 15.44 64.49
N ASP A 22 13.13 15.69 65.27
CA ASP A 22 13.13 15.37 66.71
C ASP A 22 13.20 16.70 67.45
N LYS A 23 12.03 17.25 67.80
CA LYS A 23 11.92 18.40 68.70
C LYS A 23 11.39 17.89 70.04
N PRO A 24 12.09 18.11 71.16
CA PRO A 24 11.72 17.52 72.44
C PRO A 24 10.36 18.05 72.94
N GLU A 25 9.55 17.09 73.38
CA GLU A 25 8.26 17.21 74.03
C GLU A 25 8.41 17.86 75.42
N GLN A 26 8.44 19.19 75.45
CA GLN A 26 8.44 19.96 76.69
C GLN A 26 7.61 21.24 76.53
N ASP A 27 6.28 21.08 76.61
CA ASP A 27 5.40 22.11 77.19
C ASP A 27 4.04 21.49 77.54
N ARG A 28 3.82 21.19 78.83
CA ARG A 28 2.46 21.06 79.36
C ARG A 28 2.08 22.42 79.91
N ASP A 29 1.62 23.29 79.01
CA ASP A 29 1.03 24.55 79.41
C ASP A 29 -0.30 24.33 80.16
N PRO A 30 -0.57 25.09 81.23
CA PRO A 30 -1.85 25.08 81.90
C PRO A 30 -2.92 25.67 80.96
N LEU A 31 -4.10 25.06 80.98
CA LEU A 31 -5.31 25.38 80.20
C LEU A 31 -5.36 26.81 79.63
N PRO A 32 -5.41 27.00 78.30
CA PRO A 32 -5.56 28.33 77.72
C PRO A 32 -6.96 28.87 78.04
N HIS A 33 -7.03 29.77 79.01
CA HIS A 33 -8.15 30.67 79.20
C HIS A 33 -8.21 31.61 78.01
N TYR A 34 -9.10 31.35 77.04
CA TYR A 34 -9.84 32.27 76.17
C TYR A 34 -10.42 31.45 75.01
N TYR A 35 -11.72 31.12 75.06
CA TYR A 35 -12.42 30.42 73.98
C TYR A 35 -13.52 31.31 73.42
N ASN A 36 -13.49 31.56 72.11
CA ASN A 36 -14.62 32.17 71.40
C ASN A 36 -15.43 31.02 70.78
N PRO A 37 -16.64 30.71 71.26
CA PRO A 37 -17.42 29.60 70.74
C PRO A 37 -17.87 29.93 69.33
N MET A 38 -17.59 29.05 68.37
CA MET A 38 -18.15 29.12 67.03
C MET A 38 -19.22 28.06 66.88
N THR A 39 -20.36 28.44 66.31
CA THR A 39 -21.51 27.56 66.10
C THR A 39 -21.57 27.09 64.66
N THR A 40 -21.66 25.76 64.48
CA THR A 40 -22.03 25.15 63.21
C THR A 40 -23.52 25.38 62.95
N PRO A 41 -24.01 25.35 61.68
CA PRO A 41 -25.44 25.53 61.38
C PRO A 41 -26.36 24.51 62.06
N ASP A 42 -25.80 23.38 62.50
CA ASP A 42 -26.47 22.29 63.21
C ASP A 42 -26.55 22.49 64.74
N GLY A 43 -26.11 23.66 65.25
CA GLY A 43 -26.23 24.03 66.66
C GLY A 43 -25.14 23.48 67.60
N SER A 44 -24.21 22.69 67.09
CA SER A 44 -23.04 22.22 67.87
C SER A 44 -22.00 23.33 68.05
N TYR A 45 -21.41 23.39 69.25
CA TYR A 45 -20.33 24.32 69.60
C TYR A 45 -18.99 23.63 69.42
N PHE A 46 -18.03 24.32 68.80
CA PHE A 46 -16.63 23.90 68.78
C PHE A 46 -15.74 25.07 69.21
N TYR A 47 -14.59 24.71 69.77
CA TYR A 47 -13.62 25.66 70.26
C TYR A 47 -12.40 25.68 69.35
N GLN A 48 -11.97 26.86 68.92
CA GLN A 48 -10.72 27.02 68.20
C GLN A 48 -9.61 27.44 69.18
N SER A 49 -8.57 26.62 69.30
CA SER A 49 -7.35 26.96 70.06
C SER A 49 -6.49 27.94 69.26
N ARG A 50 -5.63 28.70 69.95
CA ARG A 50 -4.70 29.68 69.34
C ARG A 50 -3.74 29.03 68.32
N ASP A 51 -3.52 27.72 68.46
CA ASP A 51 -2.70 26.91 67.56
C ASP A 51 -3.46 26.41 66.31
N GLY A 52 -4.70 26.86 66.09
CA GLY A 52 -5.53 26.44 64.95
C GLY A 52 -6.21 25.08 65.13
N ARG A 53 -6.04 24.42 66.28
CA ARG A 53 -6.67 23.13 66.60
C ARG A 53 -8.14 23.32 66.99
N PHE A 54 -9.02 22.45 66.49
CA PHE A 54 -10.43 22.46 66.83
C PHE A 54 -10.72 21.40 67.91
N ILE A 55 -11.38 21.81 68.99
CA ILE A 55 -11.78 20.96 70.10
C ILE A 55 -13.30 20.82 70.07
N PHE A 56 -13.78 19.59 69.90
CA PHE A 56 -15.19 19.25 69.95
C PHE A 56 -15.55 18.71 71.34
N PRO A 57 -16.39 19.42 72.13
CA PRO A 57 -16.98 18.86 73.33
C PRO A 57 -18.11 17.89 72.97
N PHE A 58 -18.05 16.66 73.48
CA PHE A 58 -19.17 15.72 73.43
C PHE A 58 -20.09 15.96 74.64
N GLU A 59 -21.40 16.03 74.42
CA GLU A 59 -22.40 16.24 75.49
C GLU A 59 -22.65 14.98 76.33
N ASP A 60 -22.15 13.82 75.88
CA ASP A 60 -22.33 12.51 76.52
C ASP A 60 -21.33 12.25 77.65
N GLY A 61 -21.16 13.15 78.62
CA GLY A 61 -20.57 12.89 79.96
C GLY A 61 -19.17 12.24 80.08
N GLU A 62 -18.55 11.79 78.99
CA GLU A 62 -17.21 11.23 78.91
C GLU A 62 -16.24 12.32 78.42
N GLN A 63 -15.18 12.57 79.19
CA GLN A 63 -14.11 13.52 78.84
C GLN A 63 -13.17 12.96 77.75
N LYS A 64 -13.71 12.54 76.60
CA LYS A 64 -12.91 12.25 75.41
C LYS A 64 -12.95 13.46 74.48
N GLN A 65 -12.01 14.38 74.70
CA GLN A 65 -11.78 15.47 73.76
C GLN A 65 -11.01 14.91 72.55
N LEU A 66 -11.68 14.83 71.40
CA LEU A 66 -10.99 14.57 70.14
C LEU A 66 -10.36 15.89 69.68
N VAL A 67 -9.03 15.95 69.78
CA VAL A 67 -8.23 17.03 69.21
C VAL A 67 -8.13 16.76 67.71
N CYS A 68 -8.97 17.44 66.93
CA CYS A 68 -8.83 17.45 65.49
C CYS A 68 -7.66 18.38 65.17
N VAL A 69 -6.51 17.79 64.88
CA VAL A 69 -5.42 18.49 64.21
C VAL A 69 -5.83 18.60 62.75
N ASP A 70 -5.82 19.81 62.19
CA ASP A 70 -5.82 19.99 60.74
C ASP A 70 -4.48 19.44 60.23
N ASP A 71 -4.37 18.11 60.15
CA ASP A 71 -3.39 17.51 59.27
C ASP A 71 -3.85 17.91 57.88
N VAL A 72 -3.18 18.89 57.29
CA VAL A 72 -3.22 19.15 55.85
C VAL A 72 -2.58 17.92 55.20
N ILE A 73 -3.28 16.79 55.23
CA ILE A 73 -2.94 15.61 54.45
C ILE A 73 -3.23 16.05 53.03
N GLU A 74 -2.21 16.60 52.37
CA GLU A 74 -2.20 16.79 50.93
C GLU A 74 -2.80 15.52 50.34
N ALA A 75 -3.99 15.61 49.77
CA ALA A 75 -4.64 14.45 49.19
C ALA A 75 -3.70 13.92 48.11
N LYS A 76 -2.98 12.84 48.40
CA LYS A 76 -2.03 12.23 47.45
C LYS A 76 -2.76 11.47 46.34
N LEU A 77 -4.08 11.30 46.44
CA LEU A 77 -4.90 10.57 45.47
C LEU A 77 -5.07 11.28 44.11
N PRO A 78 -5.44 12.58 44.03
CA PRO A 78 -5.52 13.31 42.77
C PRO A 78 -4.29 13.20 41.86
N PRO A 79 -3.05 13.43 42.34
CA PRO A 79 -1.87 13.33 41.48
C PRO A 79 -1.53 11.89 41.07
N ILE A 80 -2.04 10.87 41.77
CA ILE A 80 -1.89 9.46 41.38
C ILE A 80 -2.93 9.12 40.30
N ALA A 81 -4.16 9.59 40.43
CA ALA A 81 -5.21 9.41 39.43
C ALA A 81 -4.81 10.01 38.07
N ASP A 82 -4.26 11.23 38.07
CA ASP A 82 -3.80 11.89 36.85
C ASP A 82 -2.69 11.10 36.12
N LYS A 83 -1.78 10.48 36.88
CA LYS A 83 -0.72 9.63 36.32
C LYS A 83 -1.27 8.36 35.69
N ILE A 84 -2.27 7.75 36.31
CA ILE A 84 -2.94 6.56 35.77
C ILE A 84 -3.64 6.89 34.46
N ASP A 85 -4.31 8.03 34.36
CA ASP A 85 -4.99 8.44 33.12
C ASP A 85 -4.03 8.66 31.96
N VAL A 86 -2.84 9.21 32.23
CA VAL A 86 -1.81 9.36 31.19
C VAL A 86 -1.29 8.00 30.71
N ILE A 87 -1.04 7.08 31.64
CA ILE A 87 -0.57 5.72 31.32
C ILE A 87 -1.66 4.94 30.57
N ALA A 88 -2.91 4.99 31.03
CA ALA A 88 -4.04 4.31 30.40
C ALA A 88 -4.24 4.80 28.96
N ARG A 89 -4.24 6.12 28.74
CA ARG A 89 -4.33 6.69 27.38
C ARG A 89 -3.17 6.25 26.48
N ARG A 90 -1.96 6.13 27.04
CA ARG A 90 -0.80 5.65 26.29
C ARG A 90 -0.94 4.18 25.88
N VAL A 91 -1.31 3.31 26.81
CA VAL A 91 -1.53 1.88 26.53
C VAL A 91 -2.65 1.71 25.51
N TRP A 92 -3.77 2.40 25.68
CA TRP A 92 -4.88 2.34 24.71
C TRP A 92 -4.47 2.81 23.32
N ARG A 93 -3.66 3.87 23.23
CA ARG A 93 -3.12 4.34 21.94
C ARG A 93 -2.24 3.28 21.29
N GLU A 94 -1.38 2.62 22.05
CA GLU A 94 -0.51 1.55 21.55
C GLU A 94 -1.33 0.33 21.08
N VAL A 95 -2.37 -0.06 21.82
CA VAL A 95 -3.30 -1.14 21.41
C VAL A 95 -4.04 -0.79 20.13
N PHE A 96 -4.62 0.41 20.03
CA PHE A 96 -5.30 0.84 18.81
C PHE A 96 -4.36 1.01 17.62
N ALA A 97 -3.11 1.39 17.86
CA ALA A 97 -2.10 1.44 16.80
C ALA A 97 -1.78 0.03 16.27
N ALA A 98 -1.55 -0.94 17.16
CA ALA A 98 -1.33 -2.33 16.76
C ALA A 98 -2.53 -2.91 16.01
N LEU A 99 -3.74 -2.67 16.51
CA LEU A 99 -4.99 -3.11 15.88
C LEU A 99 -5.17 -2.45 14.49
N ARG A 100 -4.87 -1.15 14.37
CA ARG A 100 -4.92 -0.45 13.08
C ARG A 100 -3.96 -1.09 12.08
N ILE A 101 -2.74 -1.41 12.48
CA ILE A 101 -1.76 -2.08 11.60
C ILE A 101 -2.31 -3.44 11.15
N ALA A 102 -2.88 -4.23 12.06
CA ALA A 102 -3.49 -5.51 11.72
C ALA A 102 -4.65 -5.35 10.71
N PHE A 103 -5.52 -4.37 10.90
CA PHE A 103 -6.60 -4.10 9.95
C PHE A 103 -6.07 -3.63 8.59
N VAL A 104 -5.11 -2.72 8.56
CA VAL A 104 -4.50 -2.26 7.29
C VAL A 104 -3.88 -3.45 6.56
N PHE A 105 -3.14 -4.31 7.27
CA PHE A 105 -2.58 -5.53 6.70
C PHE A 105 -3.68 -6.45 6.14
N LEU A 106 -4.77 -6.66 6.88
CA LEU A 106 -5.91 -7.46 6.43
C LEU A 106 -6.56 -6.87 5.18
N PHE A 107 -6.78 -5.55 5.14
CA PHE A 107 -7.35 -4.88 3.98
C PHE A 107 -6.44 -5.00 2.75
N VAL A 108 -5.14 -4.76 2.90
CA VAL A 108 -4.18 -4.94 1.81
C VAL A 108 -4.18 -6.39 1.34
N PHE A 109 -4.20 -7.35 2.26
CA PHE A 109 -4.27 -8.77 1.92
C PHE A 109 -5.53 -9.11 1.12
N VAL A 110 -6.71 -8.63 1.53
CA VAL A 110 -7.98 -8.87 0.81
C VAL A 110 -7.96 -8.21 -0.57
N ILE A 111 -7.47 -6.97 -0.67
CA ILE A 111 -7.36 -6.27 -1.96
C ILE A 111 -6.43 -7.02 -2.89
N GLU A 112 -5.26 -7.44 -2.39
CA GLU A 112 -4.28 -8.16 -3.21
C GLU A 112 -4.80 -9.55 -3.61
N LEU A 113 -5.52 -10.23 -2.71
CA LEU A 113 -6.19 -11.50 -3.03
C LEU A 113 -7.25 -11.32 -4.12
N MET A 114 -8.06 -10.28 -4.04
CA MET A 114 -9.05 -9.96 -5.08
C MET A 114 -8.37 -9.63 -6.40
N ARG A 115 -7.26 -8.89 -6.37
CA ARG A 115 -6.46 -8.56 -7.54
C ARG A 115 -5.85 -9.82 -8.17
N PHE A 116 -5.30 -10.72 -7.35
CA PHE A 116 -4.75 -12.00 -7.81
C PHE A 116 -5.84 -12.87 -8.47
N ILE A 117 -7.00 -13.02 -7.84
CA ILE A 117 -8.09 -13.81 -8.40
C ILE A 117 -8.58 -13.19 -9.71
N ALA A 118 -8.82 -11.88 -9.75
CA ALA A 118 -9.31 -11.22 -10.95
C ALA A 118 -8.27 -11.23 -12.09
N HIS A 119 -7.02 -10.89 -11.80
CA HIS A 119 -5.99 -10.77 -12.83
C HIS A 119 -5.45 -12.12 -13.28
N ASP A 120 -5.14 -13.03 -12.36
CA ASP A 120 -4.44 -14.26 -12.74
C ASP A 120 -5.43 -15.39 -13.02
N VAL A 121 -6.52 -15.51 -12.26
CA VAL A 121 -7.48 -16.60 -12.44
C VAL A 121 -8.51 -16.24 -13.49
N VAL A 122 -9.22 -15.13 -13.30
CA VAL A 122 -10.35 -14.76 -14.19
C VAL A 122 -9.85 -14.40 -15.59
N HIS A 123 -8.75 -13.65 -15.72
CA HIS A 123 -8.19 -13.34 -17.03
C HIS A 123 -7.67 -14.60 -17.75
N ALA A 124 -6.92 -15.47 -17.06
CA ALA A 124 -6.43 -16.71 -17.68
C ALA A 124 -7.58 -17.64 -18.08
N PHE A 125 -8.64 -17.69 -17.26
CA PHE A 125 -9.86 -18.42 -17.58
C PHE A 125 -10.58 -17.84 -18.80
N LEU A 126 -10.80 -16.52 -18.84
CA LEU A 126 -11.43 -15.83 -19.97
C LEU A 126 -10.65 -16.05 -21.26
N LEU A 127 -9.32 -15.92 -21.22
CA LEU A 127 -8.48 -16.18 -22.39
C LEU A 127 -8.62 -17.62 -22.88
N ARG A 128 -8.66 -18.59 -21.96
CA ARG A 128 -8.86 -20.00 -22.31
C ARG A 128 -10.23 -20.28 -22.88
N VAL A 129 -11.29 -19.76 -22.27
CA VAL A 129 -12.66 -19.91 -22.80
C VAL A 129 -12.78 -19.25 -24.16
N LEU A 130 -12.24 -18.03 -24.32
CA LEU A 130 -12.25 -17.32 -25.59
C LEU A 130 -11.45 -18.08 -26.67
N ALA A 131 -10.32 -18.70 -26.32
CA ALA A 131 -9.56 -19.54 -27.23
C ALA A 131 -10.37 -20.76 -27.69
N ILE A 132 -11.05 -21.45 -26.76
CA ILE A 132 -11.94 -22.58 -27.07
C ILE A 132 -13.08 -22.11 -28.01
N VAL A 133 -13.76 -21.02 -27.66
CA VAL A 133 -14.82 -20.45 -28.52
C VAL A 133 -14.25 -20.07 -29.90
N GLY A 134 -13.05 -19.50 -29.93
CA GLY A 134 -12.33 -19.18 -31.15
C GLY A 134 -12.10 -20.40 -32.02
N ASP A 135 -11.66 -21.50 -31.41
CA ASP A 135 -11.32 -22.73 -32.12
C ASP A 135 -12.55 -23.48 -32.62
N PHE A 136 -13.62 -23.52 -31.83
CA PHE A 136 -14.81 -24.31 -32.16
C PHE A 136 -15.89 -23.53 -32.92
N ILE A 137 -15.97 -22.21 -32.77
CA ILE A 137 -17.03 -21.39 -33.39
C ILE A 137 -16.43 -20.46 -34.44
N ILE A 138 -15.46 -19.63 -34.06
CA ILE A 138 -14.95 -18.58 -34.94
C ILE A 138 -14.22 -19.18 -36.14
N LYS A 139 -13.35 -20.17 -35.93
CA LYS A 139 -12.61 -20.83 -37.01
C LYS A 139 -13.54 -21.48 -38.04
N PRO A 140 -14.50 -22.37 -37.67
CA PRO A 140 -15.43 -22.93 -38.65
C PRO A 140 -16.26 -21.88 -39.37
N LEU A 141 -16.68 -20.82 -38.68
CA LEU A 141 -17.46 -19.74 -39.27
C LEU A 141 -16.64 -18.92 -40.28
N LEU A 142 -15.38 -18.62 -39.96
CA LEU A 142 -14.46 -17.98 -40.90
C LEU A 142 -14.20 -18.88 -42.11
N VAL A 143 -13.94 -20.17 -41.88
CA VAL A 143 -13.71 -21.14 -42.96
C VAL A 143 -14.93 -21.24 -43.87
N LEU A 144 -16.13 -21.32 -43.29
CA LEU A 144 -17.39 -21.35 -44.05
C LEU A 144 -17.58 -20.06 -44.86
N SER A 145 -17.37 -18.90 -44.24
CA SER A 145 -17.50 -17.60 -44.90
C SER A 145 -16.47 -17.44 -46.03
N PHE A 146 -15.22 -17.83 -45.78
CA PHE A 146 -14.15 -17.76 -46.76
C PHE A 146 -14.43 -18.67 -47.95
N ASN A 147 -14.82 -19.92 -47.68
CA ASN A 147 -15.10 -20.88 -48.74
C ASN A 147 -16.36 -20.53 -49.54
N SER A 148 -17.39 -20.01 -48.89
CA SER A 148 -18.66 -19.72 -49.55
C SER A 148 -18.69 -18.36 -50.24
N PHE A 149 -17.92 -17.38 -49.77
CA PHE A 149 -18.00 -16.01 -50.29
C PHE A 149 -16.67 -15.55 -50.88
N VAL A 150 -15.60 -15.62 -50.09
CA VAL A 150 -14.30 -15.05 -50.51
C VAL A 150 -13.69 -15.82 -51.67
N LEU A 151 -13.68 -17.16 -51.64
CA LEU A 151 -13.13 -17.97 -52.73
C LEU A 151 -13.86 -17.74 -54.06
N PRO A 152 -15.21 -17.85 -54.15
CA PRO A 152 -15.92 -17.54 -55.37
C PRO A 152 -15.71 -16.10 -55.85
N ALA A 153 -15.69 -15.13 -54.93
CA ALA A 153 -15.45 -13.73 -55.27
C ALA A 153 -14.05 -13.53 -55.87
N LEU A 154 -13.02 -14.16 -55.28
CA LEU A 154 -11.64 -14.04 -55.71
C LEU A 154 -11.41 -14.72 -57.07
N VAL A 155 -12.05 -15.88 -57.30
CA VAL A 155 -12.06 -16.56 -58.61
C VAL A 155 -12.77 -15.71 -59.65
N PHE A 156 -13.91 -15.10 -59.31
CA PHE A 156 -14.61 -14.18 -60.21
C PHE A 156 -13.73 -12.99 -60.58
N THR A 157 -13.11 -12.34 -59.60
CA THR A 157 -12.19 -11.21 -59.84
C THR A 157 -11.00 -11.64 -60.70
N TRP A 158 -10.41 -12.81 -60.44
CA TRP A 158 -9.31 -13.35 -61.23
C TRP A 158 -9.72 -13.61 -62.69
N ASN A 159 -10.91 -14.16 -62.91
CA ASN A 159 -11.43 -14.39 -64.25
C ASN A 159 -11.70 -13.08 -65.00
N VAL A 160 -12.25 -12.07 -64.32
CA VAL A 160 -12.44 -10.73 -64.90
C VAL A 160 -11.10 -10.12 -65.29
N LEU A 161 -10.10 -10.18 -64.39
CA LEU A 161 -8.77 -9.63 -64.66
C LEU A 161 -8.08 -10.35 -65.81
N THR A 162 -8.19 -11.68 -65.86
CA THR A 162 -7.64 -12.48 -66.95
C THR A 162 -8.36 -12.16 -68.27
N GLY A 163 -9.69 -12.00 -68.25
CA GLY A 163 -10.46 -11.59 -69.43
C GLY A 163 -10.05 -10.21 -69.95
N ILE A 164 -9.82 -9.25 -69.05
CA ILE A 164 -9.29 -7.92 -69.40
C ILE A 164 -7.89 -8.05 -70.01
N HIS A 165 -7.00 -8.80 -69.37
CA HIS A 165 -5.65 -9.04 -69.87
C HIS A 165 -5.66 -9.68 -71.27
N SER A 166 -6.46 -10.71 -71.49
CA SER A 166 -6.59 -11.36 -72.80
C SER A 166 -7.17 -10.41 -73.86
N THR A 167 -8.06 -9.50 -73.49
CA THR A 167 -8.57 -8.47 -74.42
C THR A 167 -7.51 -7.41 -74.73
N LEU A 168 -6.58 -7.16 -73.80
CA LEU A 168 -5.43 -6.27 -73.99
C LEU A 168 -4.27 -6.92 -74.74
N GLU A 169 -4.21 -8.25 -74.82
CA GLU A 169 -3.18 -9.00 -75.56
C GLU A 169 -3.00 -8.52 -77.01
N PRO A 170 -4.05 -8.33 -77.84
CA PRO A 170 -3.88 -7.77 -79.17
C PRO A 170 -3.32 -6.34 -79.15
N ALA A 171 -3.70 -5.51 -78.17
CA ALA A 171 -3.13 -4.16 -78.02
C ALA A 171 -1.63 -4.21 -77.69
N PHE A 172 -1.21 -5.09 -76.77
CA PHE A 172 0.21 -5.32 -76.46
C PHE A 172 0.99 -5.87 -77.65
N ASN A 173 0.40 -6.75 -78.46
CA ASN A 173 1.04 -7.28 -79.66
C ASN A 173 1.27 -6.20 -80.72
N ILE A 174 0.34 -5.26 -80.88
CA ILE A 174 0.51 -4.09 -81.75
C ILE A 174 1.67 -3.22 -81.23
N VAL A 175 1.65 -2.86 -79.95
CA VAL A 175 2.72 -2.05 -79.32
C VAL A 175 4.08 -2.73 -79.44
N LYS A 176 4.14 -4.05 -79.22
CA LYS A 176 5.35 -4.85 -79.37
C LYS A 176 5.86 -4.85 -80.81
N SER A 177 4.97 -4.96 -81.78
CA SER A 177 5.32 -4.91 -83.21
C SER A 177 5.86 -3.53 -83.60
N CYS A 178 5.24 -2.44 -83.13
CA CYS A 178 5.75 -1.08 -83.32
C CYS A 178 7.12 -0.90 -82.65
N THR A 179 7.28 -1.40 -81.43
CA THR A 179 8.55 -1.33 -80.69
C THR A 179 9.65 -2.11 -81.41
N LEU A 180 9.35 -3.30 -81.94
CA LEU A 180 10.29 -4.10 -82.74
C LEU A 180 10.72 -3.38 -84.01
N GLN A 181 9.79 -2.75 -84.74
CA GLN A 181 10.13 -1.94 -85.91
C GLN A 181 11.05 -0.78 -85.52
N PHE A 182 10.78 -0.12 -84.39
CA PHE A 182 11.63 0.96 -83.87
C PHE A 182 13.02 0.46 -83.47
N VAL A 183 13.11 -0.71 -82.83
CA VAL A 183 14.37 -1.37 -82.46
C VAL A 183 15.17 -1.76 -83.69
N LEU A 184 14.52 -2.28 -84.74
CA LEU A 184 15.18 -2.60 -86.01
C LEU A 184 15.72 -1.35 -86.69
N LEU A 185 14.98 -0.24 -86.66
CA LEU A 185 15.43 1.07 -87.13
C LEU A 185 16.66 1.53 -86.33
N MET A 186 16.60 1.50 -85.00
CA MET A 186 17.74 1.83 -84.14
C MET A 186 18.94 0.89 -84.36
N LYS A 187 18.70 -0.39 -84.62
CA LYS A 187 19.74 -1.39 -84.95
C LYS A 187 20.39 -1.10 -86.30
N ALA A 188 19.62 -0.65 -87.30
CA ALA A 188 20.15 -0.23 -88.59
C ALA A 188 21.05 1.02 -88.47
N PHE A 189 20.76 1.92 -87.53
CA PHE A 189 21.64 3.05 -87.21
C PHE A 189 22.88 2.67 -86.40
N ARG A 190 22.88 1.52 -85.71
CA ARG A 190 24.01 1.04 -84.89
C ARG A 190 24.63 -0.21 -85.50
N LEU A 191 25.45 0.01 -86.54
CA LEU A 191 26.49 -0.90 -87.01
C LEU A 191 27.60 -1.02 -85.94
N VAL A 192 27.32 -1.69 -84.82
CA VAL A 192 28.36 -2.25 -83.94
C VAL A 192 27.85 -3.59 -83.42
N GLU A 193 28.15 -4.62 -84.19
CA GLU A 193 28.08 -6.00 -83.78
C GLU A 193 29.19 -6.25 -82.75
N ILE A 194 28.85 -6.30 -81.46
CA ILE A 194 29.77 -6.85 -80.45
C ILE A 194 29.57 -8.36 -80.48
N THR A 195 30.36 -9.03 -81.31
CA THR A 195 30.53 -10.49 -81.27
C THR A 195 31.25 -10.84 -79.96
N TYR A 196 30.52 -11.37 -78.98
CA TYR A 196 31.17 -12.11 -77.89
C TYR A 196 31.61 -13.47 -78.44
N ASN A 197 32.80 -13.50 -79.03
CA ASN A 197 33.47 -14.75 -79.37
C ASN A 197 34.06 -15.33 -78.07
N GLY A 198 33.23 -16.05 -77.32
CA GLY A 198 33.65 -16.87 -76.18
C GLY A 198 34.41 -18.09 -76.67
N GLY A 199 35.65 -17.88 -77.11
CA GLY A 199 36.58 -18.94 -77.49
C GLY A 199 36.96 -19.77 -76.28
N THR A 200 36.24 -20.87 -76.06
CA THR A 200 36.75 -21.99 -75.28
C THR A 200 36.93 -23.17 -76.23
N ARG A 201 38.07 -23.17 -76.92
CA ARG A 201 38.64 -24.38 -77.51
C ARG A 201 39.19 -25.20 -76.35
N GLU A 202 38.56 -26.33 -76.06
CA GLU A 202 39.29 -27.48 -75.52
C GLU A 202 38.67 -28.76 -76.07
N ASP A 203 38.97 -29.02 -77.34
CA ASP A 203 39.03 -30.38 -77.88
C ASP A 203 40.26 -31.05 -77.26
N SER A 204 40.06 -32.00 -76.34
CA SER A 204 40.92 -33.18 -76.19
C SER A 204 40.27 -34.18 -75.24
N ASN A 205 39.64 -35.23 -75.77
CA ASN A 205 40.19 -36.59 -75.66
C ASN A 205 39.14 -37.63 -76.12
N LYS A 206 39.36 -38.19 -77.31
CA LYS A 206 38.82 -39.49 -77.70
C LYS A 206 39.75 -40.55 -77.10
N VAL A 207 39.24 -41.42 -76.23
CA VAL A 207 39.79 -42.77 -76.05
C VAL A 207 38.66 -43.78 -76.20
N VAL A 208 38.76 -44.52 -77.30
CA VAL A 208 38.05 -45.77 -77.60
C VAL A 208 38.43 -46.82 -76.56
N THR A 209 37.48 -47.49 -75.93
CA THR A 209 37.71 -48.84 -75.38
C THR A 209 36.41 -49.65 -75.38
N VAL A 210 36.36 -50.57 -76.36
CA VAL A 210 35.68 -51.88 -76.46
C VAL A 210 34.16 -51.93 -76.29
#